data_AF-A0A0N5BN68-F1
#
_entry.id   AF-A0A0N5BN68-F1
#
_cell.length_a   1.000
_cell.length_b   1.000
_cell.length_c   1.000
_cell.angle_alpha   90.00
_cell.angle_beta   90.00
_cell.angle_gamma   90.00
#
_symmetry.space_group_name_H-M   'P 1'
#
loop_
_entity.id
_entity.type
_entity.pdbx_description
1 polymer ?
#
loop_
_entity_poly.entity_id
_entity_poly.type
_entity_poly.pdbx_seq_one_letter_code
_entity_poly.pdbx_strand_id
1 'polypeptide(L)'
;MSEEITSMKNMILQNQKMIEILSEKVKKLEAELLLKNTKVMRQDNTKALSPAEIVGHNMDVMKLIINKISSVEERKNIESTCKAYYLLCNSPNSYLPLIEYEAEKYSFSKWQEKGGFTFSIHNDEIEISIPETFFFNDTNSTGIKSALEKYIPKMKTLYIMKLFPQHIEFFETLNCFQNIETIKFSRYALQLNAGEILEKCQNLRPHTLIANNDHISAYNIRSLSPHENNLKFPPTLKNIHYDCYSEDFMWLLSNMKDVETRNFDNLVITKEMIDFLQYDEMELAFLKFITFFKSVNYFANDFVSSDFDRIFGRTLAQHNIAVSVNIHFESNILGLRRYMNLLDHRDQYEIRGNILNNKNSRFLANPGVYHNIRSLIIFDLNFSRFYYPFTYTEVQTLSQDLAMMNSLTTLEISFNLIPDYSSFYQICSALGKRLKNLRMYYCGKMGNSHFDILSENCTGLKNLSLISLKFEVTSIDKIISSFKDLKGLEVEFQKCKIPFASTWECLGLDDDNYKLKWPEVNFLRIICNLKSYDEHTSFEMMERNTPRKSGRLYLRKFHRDEETFVEIIIQKTASNCDGFDKIFTKR
;
A
#
# COMPACT_ATOMS: atom_id res chain seq x y z
N MET A 1 -9.75 -22.67 53.40
CA MET A 1 -10.31 -22.67 52.01
C MET A 1 -11.66 -21.95 51.85
N SER A 2 -12.80 -22.41 52.39
CA SER A 2 -14.11 -21.75 52.15
C SER A 2 -14.21 -20.32 52.69
N GLU A 3 -13.62 -20.07 53.87
CA GLU A 3 -13.61 -18.73 54.48
C GLU A 3 -12.64 -17.78 53.77
N GLU A 4 -11.48 -18.26 53.34
CA GLU A 4 -10.50 -17.47 52.57
C GLU A 4 -11.04 -17.06 51.19
N ILE A 5 -11.75 -17.96 50.51
CA ILE A 5 -12.40 -17.65 49.22
C ILE A 5 -13.51 -16.61 49.42
N THR A 6 -14.28 -16.70 50.50
CA THR A 6 -15.31 -15.71 50.84
C THR A 6 -14.68 -14.35 51.17
N SER A 7 -13.57 -14.34 51.92
CA SER A 7 -12.79 -13.15 52.23
C SER A 7 -12.25 -12.47 50.96
N MET A 8 -11.62 -13.24 50.06
CA MET A 8 -11.12 -12.71 48.78
C MET A 8 -12.22 -12.15 47.90
N LYS A 9 -13.39 -12.81 47.80
CA LYS A 9 -14.53 -12.30 47.03
C LYS A 9 -15.03 -10.97 47.56
N ASN A 10 -15.13 -10.82 48.88
CA ASN A 10 -15.52 -9.56 49.51
C ASN A 10 -14.50 -8.45 49.25
N MET A 11 -13.20 -8.78 49.27
CA MET A 11 -12.13 -7.83 48.99
C MET A 11 -12.13 -7.38 47.52
N ILE A 12 -12.37 -8.29 46.57
CA ILE A 12 -12.51 -7.96 45.14
C ILE A 12 -13.71 -7.03 44.92
N LEU A 13 -14.85 -7.33 45.55
CA LEU A 13 -16.06 -6.52 45.42
C LEU A 13 -15.88 -5.12 46.01
N GLN A 14 -15.16 -4.99 47.13
CA GLN A 14 -14.80 -3.70 47.71
C GLN A 14 -13.88 -2.91 46.79
N ASN A 15 -12.88 -3.56 46.19
CA ASN A 15 -11.97 -2.91 45.24
C ASN A 15 -12.71 -2.43 43.99
N GLN A 16 -13.65 -3.22 43.45
CA GLN A 16 -14.46 -2.81 42.30
C GLN A 16 -15.31 -1.57 42.60
N LYS A 17 -15.98 -1.53 43.77
CA LYS A 17 -16.72 -0.33 44.21
C LYS A 17 -15.81 0.89 44.39
N MET A 18 -14.59 0.68 44.91
CA MET A 18 -13.63 1.76 45.09
C MET A 18 -13.14 2.32 43.75
N ILE A 19 -12.92 1.45 42.75
CA ILE A 19 -12.56 1.84 41.38
C ILE A 19 -13.69 2.64 40.72
N GLU A 20 -14.95 2.23 40.88
CA GLU A 20 -16.09 3.00 40.35
C GLU A 20 -16.18 4.41 40.97
N ILE A 21 -16.05 4.51 42.30
CA ILE A 21 -16.07 5.80 43.01
C ILE A 21 -14.90 6.69 42.57
N LEU A 22 -13.70 6.12 42.40
CA LEU A 22 -12.54 6.85 41.90
C LEU A 22 -12.74 7.29 40.45
N SER A 23 -13.31 6.44 39.60
CA SER A 23 -13.61 6.78 38.20
C SER A 23 -14.61 7.93 38.09
N GLU A 24 -15.67 7.95 38.90
CA GLU A 24 -16.60 9.08 38.96
C GLU A 24 -15.93 10.37 39.47
N LYS A 25 -15.07 10.27 40.49
CA LYS A 25 -14.30 11.43 40.98
C LYS A 25 -13.36 11.98 39.91
N VAL A 26 -12.67 11.11 39.15
CA VAL A 26 -11.81 11.54 38.04
C VAL A 26 -12.64 12.24 36.97
N LYS A 27 -13.77 11.66 36.53
CA LYS A 27 -14.66 12.31 35.55
C LYS A 27 -15.17 13.67 36.03
N LYS A 28 -15.52 13.78 37.32
CA LYS A 28 -15.98 15.05 37.90
C LYS A 28 -14.86 16.09 37.97
N LEU A 29 -13.65 15.67 38.35
CA LEU A 29 -12.46 16.53 38.35
C LEU A 29 -12.08 16.98 36.93
N GLU A 30 -12.13 16.09 35.95
CA GLU A 30 -11.92 16.41 34.53
C GLU A 30 -12.94 17.44 34.03
N ALA A 31 -14.22 17.24 34.34
CA ALA A 31 -15.29 18.19 34.00
C ALA A 31 -15.10 19.56 34.68
N GLU A 32 -14.73 19.58 35.97
CA GLU A 32 -14.43 20.81 36.71
C GLU A 32 -13.18 21.51 36.17
N LEU A 33 -12.14 20.77 35.78
CA LEU A 33 -10.94 21.32 35.14
C LEU A 33 -11.27 21.93 33.77
N LEU A 34 -12.13 21.27 32.99
CA LEU A 34 -12.63 21.78 31.71
C LEU A 34 -13.39 23.09 31.93
N LEU A 35 -14.32 23.13 32.90
CA LEU A 35 -15.13 24.31 33.21
C LEU A 35 -14.30 25.48 33.75
N LYS A 36 -13.30 25.18 34.58
CA LYS A 36 -12.38 26.18 35.15
C LYS A 36 -11.47 26.77 34.07
N ASN A 37 -10.99 25.95 33.13
CA ASN A 37 -10.24 26.42 31.97
C ASN A 37 -11.11 27.25 31.00
N THR A 38 -12.39 26.89 30.86
CA THR A 38 -13.37 27.65 30.06
C THR A 38 -13.66 29.02 30.70
N LYS A 39 -13.61 29.13 32.04
CA LYS A 39 -13.75 30.40 32.78
C LYS A 39 -12.49 31.27 32.73
N VAL A 40 -11.29 30.69 32.73
CA VAL A 40 -10.02 31.45 32.64
C VAL A 40 -9.87 32.16 31.29
N MET A 41 -10.49 31.65 30.21
CA MET A 41 -10.50 32.33 28.90
C MET A 41 -11.58 33.42 28.74
N ARG A 42 -12.47 33.63 29.73
CA ARG A 42 -13.56 34.61 29.70
C ARG A 42 -13.26 35.88 30.52
N GLN A 43 -12.04 36.38 30.50
CA GLN A 43 -11.68 37.58 31.27
C GLN A 43 -11.72 38.91 30.50
N ASP A 44 -12.12 38.93 29.23
CA ASP A 44 -12.32 40.21 28.51
C ASP A 44 -13.61 40.22 27.69
N ASN A 45 -14.75 40.47 28.36
CA ASN A 45 -16.09 40.46 27.76
C ASN A 45 -16.45 41.74 26.98
N THR A 46 -15.49 42.61 26.67
CA THR A 46 -15.78 43.92 26.04
C THR A 46 -15.54 43.95 24.53
N LYS A 47 -14.94 42.89 23.96
CA LYS A 47 -14.63 42.81 22.52
C LYS A 47 -15.30 41.59 21.90
N ALA A 48 -16.03 41.79 20.80
CA ALA A 48 -16.60 40.68 20.04
C ALA A 48 -15.46 39.79 19.52
N LEU A 49 -15.53 38.50 19.83
CA LEU A 49 -14.55 37.52 19.35
C LEU A 49 -14.60 37.46 17.82
N SER A 50 -13.43 37.48 17.21
CA SER A 50 -13.28 37.17 15.79
C SER A 50 -13.69 35.72 15.52
N PRO A 51 -14.08 35.38 14.28
CA PRO A 51 -14.37 33.99 13.90
C PRO A 51 -13.23 33.01 14.25
N ALA A 52 -11.97 33.45 14.14
CA ALA A 52 -10.80 32.66 14.52
C ALA A 52 -10.75 32.38 16.03
N GLU A 53 -11.06 33.36 16.88
CA GLU A 53 -11.14 33.19 18.33
C GLU A 53 -12.33 32.32 18.75
N ILE A 54 -13.47 32.43 18.06
CA ILE A 54 -14.62 31.55 18.28
C ILE A 54 -14.24 30.09 18.00
N VAL A 55 -13.52 29.83 16.90
CA VAL A 55 -13.00 28.49 16.57
C VAL A 55 -11.95 28.05 17.58
N GLY A 56 -10.99 28.92 17.93
CA GLY A 56 -9.92 28.62 18.88
C GLY A 56 -10.41 28.29 20.28
N HIS A 57 -11.50 28.92 20.73
CA HIS A 57 -12.12 28.63 22.01
C HIS A 57 -12.99 27.36 22.00
N ASN A 58 -13.31 26.81 20.82
CA ASN A 58 -14.04 25.56 20.70
C ASN A 58 -13.06 24.38 20.68
N MET A 59 -12.91 23.71 21.83
CA MET A 59 -11.96 22.59 21.99
C MET A 59 -12.27 21.39 21.07
N ASP A 60 -13.54 21.14 20.75
CA ASP A 60 -13.91 20.04 19.84
C ASP A 60 -13.46 20.33 18.42
N VAL A 61 -13.64 21.57 17.96
CA VAL A 61 -13.16 22.01 16.64
C VAL A 61 -11.64 22.07 16.62
N MET A 62 -10.99 22.64 17.65
CA MET A 62 -9.53 22.68 17.74
C MET A 62 -8.92 21.29 17.80
N LYS A 63 -9.57 20.33 18.46
CA LYS A 63 -9.15 18.92 18.43
C LYS A 63 -9.17 18.38 16.99
N LEU A 64 -10.23 18.64 16.22
CA LEU A 64 -10.30 18.21 14.82
C LEU A 64 -9.22 18.87 13.95
N ILE A 65 -8.92 20.15 14.19
CA ILE A 65 -7.86 20.89 13.49
C ILE A 65 -6.49 20.31 13.85
N ILE A 66 -6.15 20.23 15.14
CA ILE A 66 -4.86 19.71 15.64
C ILE A 66 -4.63 18.26 15.18
N ASN A 67 -5.70 17.46 15.12
CA ASN A 67 -5.63 16.07 14.65
C ASN A 67 -5.13 15.94 13.22
N LYS A 68 -5.35 16.96 12.38
CA LYS A 68 -4.92 16.98 10.98
C LYS A 68 -3.56 17.66 10.76
N ILE A 69 -2.93 18.19 11.81
CA ILE A 69 -1.59 18.79 11.72
C ILE A 69 -0.56 17.68 11.87
N SER A 70 0.11 17.36 10.76
CA SER A 70 1.11 16.30 10.68
C SER A 70 2.52 16.74 11.07
N SER A 71 2.83 18.04 10.98
CA SER A 71 4.16 18.58 11.31
C SER A 71 4.46 18.56 12.82
N VAL A 72 5.55 17.89 13.21
CA VAL A 72 6.08 17.92 14.58
C VAL A 72 6.43 19.34 15.04
N GLU A 73 6.96 20.17 14.14
CA GLU A 73 7.36 21.54 14.46
C GLU A 73 6.13 22.42 14.73
N GLU A 74 5.13 22.37 13.85
CA GLU A 74 3.88 23.14 14.04
C GLU A 74 3.15 22.70 15.31
N ARG A 75 3.13 21.40 15.61
CA ARG A 75 2.54 20.88 16.85
C ARG A 75 3.27 21.39 18.08
N LYS A 76 4.60 21.48 18.07
CA LYS A 76 5.38 22.10 19.16
C LYS A 76 5.06 23.58 19.33
N ASN A 77 4.87 24.31 18.23
CA ASN A 77 4.47 25.71 18.27
C ASN A 77 3.08 25.85 18.92
N ILE A 78 2.12 25.01 18.54
CA ILE A 78 0.77 24.97 19.12
C ILE A 78 0.81 24.60 20.61
N GLU A 79 1.59 23.60 20.98
CA GLU A 79 1.80 23.19 22.39
C GLU A 79 2.32 24.34 23.25
N SER A 80 3.17 25.19 22.67
CA SER A 80 3.79 26.33 23.35
C SER A 80 2.83 27.51 23.53
N THR A 81 1.69 27.54 22.82
CA THR A 81 0.75 28.66 22.91
C THR A 81 -0.04 28.68 24.22
N CYS A 82 -0.56 27.54 24.66
CA CYS A 82 -1.33 27.45 25.91
C CYS A 82 -1.45 26.01 26.43
N LYS A 83 -1.77 25.89 27.74
CA LYS A 83 -1.96 24.61 28.42
C LYS A 83 -3.08 23.75 27.82
N ALA A 84 -4.16 24.37 27.34
CA ALA A 84 -5.27 23.64 26.73
C ALA A 84 -4.83 22.94 25.43
N TYR A 85 -4.13 23.66 24.56
CA TYR A 85 -3.61 23.09 23.32
C TYR A 85 -2.49 22.08 23.57
N TYR A 86 -1.66 22.29 24.59
CA TYR A 86 -0.71 21.28 25.04
C TYR A 86 -1.40 19.95 25.38
N LEU A 87 -2.50 19.99 26.14
CA LEU A 87 -3.25 18.78 26.47
C LEU A 87 -3.91 18.14 25.23
N LEU A 88 -4.43 18.95 24.31
CA LEU A 88 -5.00 18.45 23.06
C LEU A 88 -3.94 17.74 22.21
N CYS A 89 -2.77 18.34 21.98
CA CYS A 89 -1.67 17.79 21.18
C CYS A 89 -1.06 16.51 21.76
N ASN A 90 -1.13 16.34 23.09
CA ASN A 90 -0.60 15.19 23.81
C ASN A 90 -1.66 14.12 24.12
N SER A 91 -2.92 14.34 23.76
CA SER A 91 -3.94 13.29 23.92
C SER A 91 -3.65 12.08 23.03
N PRO A 92 -4.05 10.85 23.42
CA PRO A 92 -3.80 9.64 22.63
C PRO A 92 -4.36 9.74 21.20
N ASN A 93 -5.53 10.37 21.05
CA ASN A 93 -6.24 10.54 19.77
C ASN A 93 -5.96 11.89 19.10
N SER A 94 -4.84 12.52 19.44
CA SER A 94 -4.46 13.85 18.94
C SER A 94 -3.89 13.85 17.54
N TYR A 95 -3.58 12.68 16.99
CA TYR A 95 -2.97 12.53 15.67
C TYR A 95 -3.85 11.60 14.86
N LEU A 96 -4.31 12.09 13.72
CA LEU A 96 -4.96 11.28 12.71
C LEU A 96 -3.99 11.21 11.53
N PRO A 97 -3.42 10.02 11.23
CA PRO A 97 -2.62 9.85 10.03
C PRO A 97 -3.38 10.36 8.80
N LEU A 98 -2.67 11.03 7.90
CA LEU A 98 -3.23 11.40 6.61
C LEU A 98 -3.55 10.12 5.84
N ILE A 99 -4.69 10.13 5.14
CA ILE A 99 -5.05 9.03 4.24
C ILE A 99 -4.06 9.05 3.06
N GLU A 100 -3.73 7.92 2.43
CA GLU A 100 -2.60 7.80 1.50
C GLU A 100 -2.64 8.85 0.34
N TYR A 101 -3.82 9.22 -0.14
CA TYR A 101 -4.00 10.27 -1.16
C TYR A 101 -3.92 11.72 -0.62
N GLU A 102 -4.15 11.93 0.69
CA GLU A 102 -3.91 13.20 1.41
C GLU A 102 -2.42 13.34 1.79
N ALA A 103 -1.69 12.23 1.83
CA ALA A 103 -0.35 12.11 2.36
C ALA A 103 0.79 12.48 1.38
N GLU A 104 0.49 12.67 0.09
CA GLU A 104 1.53 13.00 -0.90
C GLU A 104 1.90 14.49 -0.93
N LYS A 105 3.23 14.71 -0.89
CA LYS A 105 4.01 15.95 -0.90
C LYS A 105 4.10 16.70 0.46
N TYR A 106 5.14 16.32 1.21
CA TYR A 106 5.89 17.17 2.17
C TYR A 106 5.37 17.38 3.61
N SER A 107 4.52 16.54 4.18
CA SER A 107 4.47 16.48 5.66
C SER A 107 5.60 15.61 6.20
N PHE A 108 6.84 15.98 5.85
CA PHE A 108 8.04 15.42 6.46
C PHE A 108 8.35 16.25 7.69
N SER A 109 8.19 15.64 8.86
CA SER A 109 8.61 16.29 10.09
C SER A 109 9.81 15.56 10.65
N LYS A 110 10.95 16.26 10.69
CA LYS A 110 12.21 15.74 11.23
C LYS A 110 12.46 16.33 12.60
N TRP A 111 12.83 15.47 13.54
CA TRP A 111 13.41 15.87 14.79
C TRP A 111 14.87 15.41 14.84
N GLN A 112 15.74 16.28 15.32
CA GLN A 112 17.18 16.02 15.41
C GLN A 112 17.70 16.48 16.76
N GLU A 113 18.43 15.59 17.43
CA GLU A 113 19.14 15.87 18.68
C GLU A 113 20.60 16.24 18.39
N LYS A 114 21.23 16.96 19.33
CA LYS A 114 22.68 17.20 19.26
C LYS A 114 23.42 15.86 19.28
N GLY A 115 24.37 15.68 18.37
CA GLY A 115 25.12 14.42 18.21
C GLY A 115 24.57 13.48 17.12
N GLY A 116 23.43 13.82 16.50
CA GLY A 116 23.03 13.21 15.22
C GLY A 116 21.95 12.13 15.30
N PHE A 117 21.38 11.83 16.47
CA PHE A 117 20.13 11.07 16.54
C PHE A 117 19.03 11.83 15.80
N THR A 118 18.33 11.14 14.90
CA THR A 118 17.20 11.70 14.16
C THR A 118 16.03 10.74 14.14
N PHE A 119 14.82 11.27 14.30
CA PHE A 119 13.63 10.58 13.80
C PHE A 119 12.85 11.49 12.85
N SER A 120 12.18 10.87 11.89
CA SER A 120 11.23 11.55 11.02
C SER A 120 9.89 10.83 11.05
N ILE A 121 8.82 11.59 10.93
CA ILE A 121 7.46 11.04 10.80
C ILE A 121 6.98 11.30 9.39
N HIS A 122 6.48 10.23 8.77
CA HIS A 122 5.82 10.26 7.48
C HIS A 122 4.52 9.46 7.58
N ASN A 123 3.39 10.15 7.66
CA ASN A 123 2.07 9.56 7.90
C ASN A 123 2.05 8.68 9.18
N ASP A 124 1.75 7.40 9.05
CA ASP A 124 1.74 6.41 10.13
C ASP A 124 3.09 5.68 10.29
N GLU A 125 4.15 6.15 9.63
CA GLU A 125 5.51 5.66 9.76
C GLU A 125 6.38 6.63 10.59
N ILE A 126 7.16 6.08 11.51
CA ILE A 126 8.28 6.76 12.15
C ILE A 126 9.59 6.10 11.75
N GLU A 127 10.46 6.89 11.14
CA GLU A 127 11.82 6.49 10.76
C GLU A 127 12.82 6.94 11.83
N ILE A 128 13.72 6.04 12.22
CA ILE A 128 14.77 6.28 13.21
C ILE A 128 16.14 6.01 12.60
N SER A 129 17.06 6.95 12.81
CA SER A 129 18.47 6.82 12.42
C SER A 129 19.38 7.32 13.52
N ILE A 130 20.27 6.43 13.97
CA ILE A 130 21.24 6.69 15.03
C ILE A 130 22.65 6.42 14.50
N PRO A 131 23.52 7.44 14.40
CA PRO A 131 24.93 7.25 14.09
C PRO A 131 25.63 6.38 15.14
N GLU A 132 26.67 5.64 14.74
CA GLU A 132 27.46 4.78 15.65
C GLU A 132 28.05 5.54 16.84
N THR A 133 28.45 6.79 16.59
CA THR A 133 29.10 7.68 17.56
C THR A 133 28.13 8.32 18.55
N PHE A 134 26.83 8.08 18.42
CA PHE A 134 25.83 8.63 19.31
C PHE A 134 25.73 7.81 20.60
N PHE A 135 25.66 8.47 21.75
CA PHE A 135 25.49 7.81 23.04
C PHE A 135 24.33 8.43 23.81
N PHE A 136 23.48 7.57 24.37
CA PHE A 136 22.43 7.94 25.30
C PHE A 136 23.06 8.29 26.66
N ASN A 137 22.74 9.46 27.18
CA ASN A 137 23.15 9.94 28.50
C ASN A 137 21.97 10.62 29.20
N ASP A 138 22.11 10.96 30.48
CA ASP A 138 21.01 11.54 31.28
C ASP A 138 20.45 12.84 30.68
N THR A 139 21.28 13.59 29.94
CA THR A 139 20.91 14.89 29.35
C THR A 139 20.02 14.73 28.12
N ASN A 140 20.33 13.79 27.21
CA ASN A 140 19.58 13.60 25.96
C ASN A 140 18.48 12.52 26.08
N SER A 141 18.67 11.49 26.91
CA SER A 141 17.80 10.32 26.97
C SER A 141 16.38 10.67 27.37
N THR A 142 16.21 11.58 28.34
CA THR A 142 14.88 12.00 28.81
C THR A 142 14.08 12.69 27.71
N GLY A 143 14.73 13.56 26.93
CA GLY A 143 14.11 14.28 25.82
C GLY A 143 13.73 13.33 24.67
N ILE A 144 14.65 12.44 24.29
CA ILE A 144 14.41 11.44 23.24
C ILE A 144 13.30 10.48 23.66
N LYS A 145 13.36 9.95 24.89
CA LYS A 145 12.35 9.05 25.44
C LYS A 145 10.96 9.70 25.41
N SER A 146 10.84 10.92 25.92
CA SER A 146 9.58 11.67 25.92
C SER A 146 9.04 11.90 24.50
N ALA A 147 9.92 12.16 23.54
CA ALA A 147 9.54 12.34 22.14
C ALA A 147 9.05 11.02 21.53
N LEU A 148 9.80 9.93 21.68
CA LEU A 148 9.42 8.62 21.14
C LEU A 148 8.12 8.10 21.77
N GLU A 149 7.98 8.18 23.09
CA GLU A 149 6.76 7.77 23.80
C GLU A 149 5.53 8.61 23.42
N LYS A 150 5.74 9.85 22.94
CA LYS A 150 4.66 10.71 22.44
C LYS A 150 4.19 10.33 21.04
N TYR A 151 5.09 9.89 20.17
CA TYR A 151 4.82 9.69 18.73
C TYR A 151 4.66 8.22 18.34
N ILE A 152 5.51 7.31 18.80
CA ILE A 152 5.46 5.87 18.44
C ILE A 152 4.07 5.25 18.69
N PRO A 153 3.36 5.52 19.81
CA PRO A 153 2.03 4.95 20.01
C PRO A 153 0.98 5.37 18.97
N LYS A 154 1.26 6.39 18.15
CA LYS A 154 0.35 6.89 17.10
C LYS A 154 0.72 6.35 15.71
N MET A 155 1.79 5.59 15.62
CA MET A 155 2.33 5.04 14.37
C MET A 155 1.95 3.57 14.24
N LYS A 156 1.90 3.11 13.00
CA LYS A 156 1.74 1.70 12.65
C LYS A 156 3.04 1.09 12.15
N THR A 157 3.93 1.91 11.60
CA THR A 157 5.19 1.46 11.03
C THR A 157 6.38 2.06 11.76
N LEU A 158 7.32 1.20 12.15
CA LEU A 158 8.62 1.60 12.67
C LEU A 158 9.69 1.28 11.64
N TYR A 159 10.33 2.30 11.08
CA TYR A 159 11.43 2.14 10.14
C TYR A 159 12.78 2.41 10.82
N ILE A 160 13.61 1.38 10.92
CA ILE A 160 14.96 1.47 11.46
C ILE A 160 15.96 1.61 10.29
N MET A 161 16.46 2.82 10.08
CA MET A 161 17.46 3.10 9.04
C MET A 161 18.89 2.84 9.54
N LYS A 162 19.21 3.21 10.78
CA LYS A 162 20.51 2.93 11.43
C LYS A 162 20.32 2.66 12.91
N LEU A 163 20.76 1.50 13.37
CA LEU A 163 20.74 1.10 14.77
C LEU A 163 21.91 0.14 15.03
N PHE A 164 22.65 0.39 16.10
CA PHE A 164 23.81 -0.41 16.51
C PHE A 164 23.47 -1.15 17.81
N PRO A 165 24.10 -2.30 18.09
CA PRO A 165 23.78 -3.11 19.28
C PRO A 165 23.83 -2.31 20.59
N GLN A 166 24.78 -1.38 20.76
CA GLN A 166 24.88 -0.53 21.96
C GLN A 166 23.65 0.36 22.20
N HIS A 167 22.84 0.61 21.18
CA HIS A 167 21.64 1.46 21.28
C HIS A 167 20.41 0.68 21.72
N ILE A 168 20.40 -0.65 21.59
CA ILE A 168 19.18 -1.46 21.77
C ILE A 168 18.68 -1.41 23.22
N GLU A 169 19.59 -1.35 24.19
CA GLU A 169 19.24 -1.24 25.62
C GLU A 169 18.36 -0.03 25.91
N PHE A 170 18.58 1.11 25.22
CA PHE A 170 17.71 2.28 25.37
C PHE A 170 16.27 1.98 24.91
N PHE A 171 16.11 1.31 23.77
CA PHE A 171 14.80 0.96 23.21
C PHE A 171 14.05 -0.06 24.07
N GLU A 172 14.76 -0.97 24.73
CA GLU A 172 14.17 -1.91 25.69
C GLU A 172 13.46 -1.17 26.85
N THR A 173 13.93 0.03 27.21
CA THR A 173 13.27 0.85 28.25
C THR A 173 11.99 1.56 27.79
N LEU A 174 11.64 1.48 26.50
CA LEU A 174 10.48 2.16 25.90
C LEU A 174 9.26 1.24 25.88
N ASN A 175 8.19 1.66 26.55
CA ASN A 175 6.92 0.93 26.59
C ASN A 175 5.86 1.53 25.65
N CYS A 176 6.25 1.82 24.40
CA CYS A 176 5.40 2.58 23.47
C CYS A 176 5.16 1.92 22.10
N PHE A 177 5.56 0.66 21.90
CA PHE A 177 5.48 -0.04 20.60
C PHE A 177 4.18 -0.79 20.34
N GLN A 178 3.16 -0.67 21.20
CA GLN A 178 1.98 -1.55 21.17
C GLN A 178 1.17 -1.48 19.87
N ASN A 179 1.23 -0.34 19.16
CA ASN A 179 0.49 -0.12 17.92
C ASN A 179 1.34 -0.35 16.65
N ILE A 180 2.61 -0.74 16.81
CA ILE A 180 3.50 -1.04 15.67
C ILE A 180 3.12 -2.39 15.07
N GLU A 181 2.53 -2.31 13.90
CA GLU A 181 2.06 -3.41 13.07
C GLU A 181 3.13 -3.88 12.07
N THR A 182 3.91 -2.93 11.56
CA THR A 182 4.96 -3.16 10.55
C THR A 182 6.30 -2.68 11.08
N ILE A 183 7.33 -3.51 10.92
CA ILE A 183 8.71 -3.09 11.14
C ILE A 183 9.45 -3.12 9.81
N LYS A 184 10.14 -2.02 9.49
CA LYS A 184 10.97 -1.87 8.30
C LYS A 184 12.42 -1.73 8.77
N PHE A 185 13.34 -2.45 8.13
CA PHE A 185 14.77 -2.29 8.34
C PHE A 185 15.42 -1.93 7.02
N SER A 186 16.35 -0.97 7.07
CA SER A 186 17.27 -0.79 5.95
C SER A 186 18.23 -1.97 5.89
N ARG A 187 18.78 -2.26 4.70
CA ARG A 187 19.87 -3.22 4.52
C ARG A 187 21.01 -2.99 5.52
N TYR A 188 21.39 -1.72 5.70
CA TYR A 188 22.47 -1.33 6.61
C TYR A 188 22.14 -1.64 8.07
N ALA A 189 20.90 -1.40 8.52
CA ALA A 189 20.47 -1.74 9.87
C ALA A 189 20.51 -3.26 10.12
N LEU A 190 20.07 -4.07 9.16
CA LEU A 190 20.14 -5.54 9.27
C LEU A 190 21.58 -6.04 9.43
N GLN A 191 22.53 -5.42 8.75
CA GLN A 191 23.96 -5.79 8.84
C GLN A 191 24.56 -5.50 10.20
N LEU A 192 24.11 -4.44 10.84
CA LEU A 192 24.47 -4.07 12.20
C LEU A 192 23.72 -4.87 13.28
N ASN A 193 23.01 -5.94 12.87
CA ASN A 193 22.21 -6.78 13.75
C ASN A 193 21.08 -6.02 14.47
N ALA A 194 20.54 -4.96 13.86
CA ALA A 194 19.43 -4.19 14.43
C ALA A 194 18.17 -5.05 14.69
N GLY A 195 18.05 -6.21 14.04
CA GLY A 195 16.95 -7.15 14.25
C GLY A 195 16.82 -7.66 15.68
N GLU A 196 17.89 -7.61 16.49
CA GLU A 196 17.87 -7.95 17.92
C GLU A 196 16.85 -7.13 18.72
N ILE A 197 16.44 -5.96 18.22
CA ILE A 197 15.35 -5.17 18.81
C ILE A 197 14.04 -5.96 18.93
N LEU A 198 13.76 -6.90 18.01
CA LEU A 198 12.56 -7.74 18.04
C LEU A 198 12.55 -8.73 19.19
N GLU A 199 13.71 -9.18 19.64
CA GLU A 199 13.84 -10.07 20.79
C GLU A 199 13.80 -9.30 22.11
N LYS A 200 14.49 -8.15 22.18
CA LYS A 200 14.62 -7.35 23.41
C LYS A 200 13.38 -6.52 23.73
N CYS A 201 12.70 -5.96 22.73
CA CYS A 201 11.54 -5.10 22.96
C CYS A 201 10.24 -5.93 23.00
N GLN A 202 9.85 -6.46 24.17
CA GLN A 202 8.69 -7.36 24.32
C GLN A 202 7.33 -6.81 23.85
N ASN A 203 7.18 -5.48 23.84
CA ASN A 203 5.98 -4.78 23.39
C ASN A 203 5.95 -4.53 21.87
N LEU A 204 7.05 -4.80 21.17
CA LEU A 204 7.17 -4.70 19.71
C LEU A 204 6.76 -6.04 19.09
N ARG A 205 5.50 -6.12 18.65
CA ARG A 205 4.90 -7.36 18.12
C ARG A 205 4.37 -7.17 16.70
N PRO A 206 5.25 -6.86 15.73
CA PRO A 206 4.83 -6.63 14.37
C PRO A 206 4.23 -7.90 13.76
N HIS A 207 3.29 -7.72 12.84
CA HIS A 207 2.79 -8.79 11.98
C HIS A 207 3.45 -8.79 10.61
N THR A 208 4.13 -7.69 10.23
CA THR A 208 4.85 -7.54 8.96
C THR A 208 6.29 -7.07 9.17
N LEU A 209 7.23 -7.72 8.49
CA LEU A 209 8.64 -7.34 8.40
C LEU A 209 8.95 -6.92 6.97
N ILE A 210 9.61 -5.76 6.81
CA ILE A 210 10.09 -5.27 5.52
C ILE A 210 11.62 -5.13 5.59
N ALA A 211 12.34 -5.94 4.85
CA ALA A 211 13.77 -5.78 4.62
C ALA A 211 13.95 -4.96 3.33
N ASN A 212 14.46 -3.74 3.46
CA ASN A 212 14.37 -2.73 2.41
C ASN A 212 15.75 -2.16 2.04
N ASN A 213 15.93 -1.85 0.76
CA ASN A 213 17.20 -1.40 0.20
C ASN A 213 17.21 0.10 -0.20
N ASP A 214 16.28 0.91 0.33
CA ASP A 214 16.03 2.31 -0.10
C ASP A 214 17.23 3.25 0.09
N HIS A 215 18.27 2.84 0.82
CA HIS A 215 19.38 3.72 1.12
C HIS A 215 20.75 3.02 1.03
N ILE A 216 21.51 3.49 0.03
CA ILE A 216 22.97 3.66 -0.02
C ILE A 216 23.69 2.82 -1.09
N SER A 217 23.92 3.46 -2.25
CA SER A 217 24.93 3.11 -3.26
C SER A 217 26.35 3.61 -2.91
N ALA A 218 26.52 4.33 -1.79
CA ALA A 218 27.74 5.05 -1.43
C ALA A 218 28.65 4.35 -0.39
N TYR A 219 28.22 3.23 0.19
CA TYR A 219 29.07 2.42 1.08
C TYR A 219 29.41 1.13 0.32
N ASN A 220 30.69 0.77 0.27
CA ASN A 220 31.13 -0.58 -0.09
C ASN A 220 30.67 -1.54 1.01
N ILE A 221 29.39 -1.86 0.97
CA ILE A 221 28.71 -2.66 1.96
C ILE A 221 29.08 -4.13 1.71
N ARG A 222 29.63 -4.80 2.72
CA ARG A 222 29.82 -6.27 2.70
C ARG A 222 28.44 -6.95 2.68
N SER A 223 28.35 -8.13 2.06
CA SER A 223 27.15 -8.99 2.16
C SER A 223 26.80 -9.25 3.63
N LEU A 224 25.51 -9.41 3.92
CA LEU A 224 24.99 -9.91 5.19
C LEU A 224 25.62 -11.28 5.50
N SER A 225 26.65 -11.29 6.33
CA SER A 225 27.20 -12.55 6.84
C SER A 225 26.18 -13.18 7.79
N PRO A 226 26.04 -14.52 7.81
CA PRO A 226 25.37 -15.20 8.90
C PRO A 226 26.11 -14.85 10.20
N HIS A 227 25.55 -13.91 10.98
CA HIS A 227 26.07 -13.63 12.31
C HIS A 227 25.81 -14.85 13.20
N GLU A 228 26.62 -15.03 14.26
CA GLU A 228 26.42 -16.14 15.21
C GLU A 228 25.04 -16.08 15.91
N ASN A 229 24.44 -14.88 15.97
CA ASN A 229 23.11 -14.66 16.53
C ASN A 229 22.07 -14.63 15.42
N ASN A 230 21.33 -15.73 15.26
CA ASN A 230 20.17 -15.77 14.38
C ASN A 230 19.07 -14.83 14.91
N LEU A 231 18.48 -14.04 14.02
CA LEU A 231 17.29 -13.25 14.26
C LEU A 231 16.13 -14.18 14.66
N LYS A 232 15.56 -13.95 15.85
CA LYS A 232 14.35 -14.64 16.29
C LYS A 232 13.12 -13.86 15.86
N PHE A 233 12.31 -14.46 15.01
CA PHE A 233 11.05 -13.86 14.60
C PHE A 233 10.00 -13.95 15.71
N PRO A 234 9.28 -12.85 16.01
CA PRO A 234 8.19 -12.91 16.99
C PRO A 234 7.05 -13.79 16.45
N PRO A 235 6.32 -14.53 17.31
CA PRO A 235 5.22 -15.40 16.88
C PRO A 235 4.08 -14.68 16.14
N THR A 236 3.95 -13.37 16.33
CA THR A 236 2.97 -12.52 15.65
C THR A 236 3.32 -12.25 14.19
N LEU A 237 4.58 -12.45 13.78
CA LEU A 237 5.02 -12.18 12.42
C LEU A 237 4.36 -13.16 11.45
N LYS A 238 3.70 -12.61 10.42
CA LYS A 238 2.99 -13.37 9.39
C LYS A 238 3.39 -12.99 7.97
N ASN A 239 3.88 -11.77 7.75
CA ASN A 239 4.22 -11.28 6.41
C ASN A 239 5.68 -10.84 6.35
N ILE A 240 6.36 -11.20 5.27
CA ILE A 240 7.72 -10.77 5.00
C ILE A 240 7.76 -10.14 3.61
N HIS A 241 8.24 -8.90 3.54
CA HIS A 241 8.59 -8.22 2.30
C HIS A 241 10.11 -8.11 2.24
N TYR A 242 10.71 -8.70 1.20
CA TYR A 242 12.13 -8.74 0.99
C TYR A 242 12.51 -8.02 -0.30
N ASP A 243 13.14 -6.87 -0.13
CA ASP A 243 13.61 -5.96 -1.17
C ASP A 243 15.13 -5.72 -1.03
N CYS A 244 15.86 -6.67 -0.43
CA CYS A 244 17.32 -6.64 -0.39
C CYS A 244 17.91 -7.44 -1.55
N TYR A 245 19.20 -7.24 -1.81
CA TYR A 245 19.90 -7.99 -2.86
C TYR A 245 19.95 -9.49 -2.58
N SER A 246 20.16 -10.27 -3.63
CA SER A 246 20.20 -11.73 -3.55
C SER A 246 21.32 -12.26 -2.66
N GLU A 247 22.49 -11.59 -2.59
CA GLU A 247 23.61 -12.07 -1.77
C GLU A 247 23.30 -12.10 -0.28
N ASP A 248 22.26 -11.39 0.15
CA ASP A 248 21.82 -11.30 1.53
C ASP A 248 20.70 -12.30 1.87
N PHE A 249 20.18 -13.01 0.86
CA PHE A 249 19.06 -13.91 1.03
C PHE A 249 19.41 -15.13 1.89
N MET A 250 20.67 -15.59 1.83
CA MET A 250 21.15 -16.69 2.65
C MET A 250 21.12 -16.38 4.14
N TRP A 251 21.35 -15.12 4.53
CA TRP A 251 21.15 -14.66 5.91
C TRP A 251 19.69 -14.83 6.33
N LEU A 252 18.74 -14.41 5.49
CA LEU A 252 17.32 -14.55 5.82
C LEU A 252 16.92 -16.03 5.96
N LEU A 253 17.39 -16.89 5.05
CA LEU A 253 17.14 -18.33 5.12
C LEU A 253 17.75 -18.96 6.38
N SER A 254 18.95 -18.53 6.82
CA SER A 254 19.56 -19.06 8.04
C SER A 254 18.76 -18.71 9.31
N ASN A 255 18.03 -17.60 9.29
CA ASN A 255 17.12 -17.20 10.38
C ASN A 255 15.80 -18.00 10.40
N MET A 256 15.54 -18.84 9.39
CA MET A 256 14.34 -19.68 9.29
C MET A 256 14.58 -21.16 9.59
N LYS A 257 15.76 -21.54 10.09
CA LYS A 257 16.12 -22.95 10.33
C LYS A 257 15.13 -23.71 11.21
N ASP A 258 14.58 -23.03 12.21
CA ASP A 258 13.65 -23.62 13.21
C ASP A 258 12.18 -23.26 12.94
N VAL A 259 11.88 -22.67 11.78
CA VAL A 259 10.52 -22.28 11.42
C VAL A 259 9.82 -23.44 10.71
N GLU A 260 8.57 -23.72 11.07
CA GLU A 260 7.76 -24.73 10.39
C GLU A 260 7.32 -24.28 9.00
N THR A 261 7.15 -25.24 8.08
CA THR A 261 6.59 -24.96 6.75
C THR A 261 5.21 -24.32 6.86
N ARG A 262 4.89 -23.37 5.99
CA ARG A 262 3.63 -22.61 5.98
C ARG A 262 3.30 -21.85 7.27
N ASN A 263 4.30 -21.52 8.10
CA ASN A 263 4.12 -20.71 9.30
C ASN A 263 3.73 -19.25 9.00
N PHE A 264 4.24 -18.71 7.89
CA PHE A 264 3.97 -17.36 7.42
C PHE A 264 2.81 -17.32 6.42
N ASP A 265 2.09 -16.21 6.39
CA ASP A 265 0.97 -16.00 5.47
C ASP A 265 1.46 -15.56 4.09
N ASN A 266 2.32 -14.52 4.01
CA ASN A 266 2.71 -13.92 2.73
C ASN A 266 4.21 -13.62 2.63
N LEU A 267 4.79 -13.96 1.48
CA LEU A 267 6.08 -13.47 1.02
C LEU A 267 5.87 -12.49 -0.13
N VAL A 268 6.50 -11.32 -0.04
CA VAL A 268 6.64 -10.37 -1.15
C VAL A 268 8.13 -10.22 -1.45
N ILE A 269 8.54 -10.44 -2.68
CA ILE A 269 9.89 -10.20 -3.21
C ILE A 269 9.83 -9.22 -4.38
N THR A 270 10.98 -8.67 -4.78
CA THR A 270 11.11 -7.80 -5.96
C THR A 270 11.55 -8.56 -7.21
N LYS A 271 11.41 -7.94 -8.39
CA LYS A 271 11.82 -8.53 -9.67
C LYS A 271 13.33 -8.76 -9.68
N GLU A 272 14.08 -7.80 -9.16
CA GLU A 272 15.52 -7.82 -9.05
C GLU A 272 15.99 -9.10 -8.33
N MET A 273 15.33 -9.47 -7.23
CA MET A 273 15.64 -10.71 -6.49
C MET A 273 15.53 -11.95 -7.38
N ILE A 274 14.47 -12.05 -8.19
CA ILE A 274 14.26 -13.16 -9.13
C ILE A 274 15.31 -13.17 -10.25
N ASP A 275 15.62 -12.00 -10.83
CA ASP A 275 16.59 -11.86 -11.92
C ASP A 275 18.00 -12.35 -11.51
N PHE A 276 18.32 -12.30 -10.22
CA PHE A 276 19.60 -12.75 -9.64
C PHE A 276 19.64 -14.22 -9.21
N LEU A 277 18.56 -15.00 -9.40
CA LEU A 277 18.55 -16.44 -9.09
C LEU A 277 19.39 -17.29 -10.07
N GLN A 278 20.31 -16.71 -10.83
CA GLN A 278 21.10 -17.40 -11.88
C GLN A 278 22.14 -18.40 -11.34
N TYR A 279 22.26 -18.57 -10.02
CA TYR A 279 23.19 -19.50 -9.37
C TYR A 279 22.41 -20.67 -8.75
N ASP A 280 22.75 -21.91 -9.11
CA ASP A 280 22.05 -23.14 -8.68
C ASP A 280 21.80 -23.21 -7.16
N GLU A 281 22.75 -22.78 -6.32
CA GLU A 281 22.59 -22.78 -4.86
C GLU A 281 21.49 -21.82 -4.39
N MET A 282 21.37 -20.65 -5.04
CA MET A 282 20.38 -19.64 -4.72
C MET A 282 18.98 -20.06 -5.16
N GLU A 283 18.85 -20.73 -6.31
CA GLU A 283 17.58 -21.31 -6.76
C GLU A 283 17.04 -22.30 -5.73
N LEU A 284 17.88 -23.25 -5.29
CA LEU A 284 17.49 -24.26 -4.30
C LEU A 284 17.16 -23.64 -2.95
N ALA A 285 17.94 -22.66 -2.51
CA ALA A 285 17.67 -21.89 -1.30
C ALA A 285 16.31 -21.20 -1.37
N PHE A 286 15.99 -20.57 -2.50
CA PHE A 286 14.72 -19.88 -2.70
C PHE A 286 13.53 -20.85 -2.72
N LEU A 287 13.65 -21.97 -3.44
CA LEU A 287 12.61 -22.99 -3.49
C LEU A 287 12.33 -23.59 -2.11
N LYS A 288 13.35 -23.77 -1.27
CA LYS A 288 13.17 -24.17 0.13
C LYS A 288 12.47 -23.07 0.93
N PHE A 289 12.89 -21.83 0.75
CA PHE A 289 12.38 -20.68 1.48
C PHE A 289 10.89 -20.43 1.26
N ILE A 290 10.40 -20.52 0.01
CA ILE A 290 8.97 -20.29 -0.27
C ILE A 290 8.05 -21.29 0.45
N THR A 291 8.55 -22.45 0.86
CA THR A 291 7.76 -23.46 1.59
C THR A 291 7.34 -23.02 3.00
N PHE A 292 7.97 -21.98 3.56
CA PHE A 292 7.57 -21.39 4.85
C PHE A 292 6.31 -20.52 4.74
N PHE A 293 5.82 -20.23 3.53
CA PHE A 293 4.74 -19.28 3.28
C PHE A 293 3.49 -19.96 2.71
N LYS A 294 2.31 -19.41 3.02
CA LYS A 294 1.04 -19.83 2.42
C LYS A 294 0.81 -19.18 1.05
N SER A 295 1.39 -18.01 0.81
CA SER A 295 1.29 -17.25 -0.42
C SER A 295 2.60 -16.55 -0.76
N VAL A 296 2.94 -16.48 -2.05
CA VAL A 296 4.13 -15.77 -2.56
C VAL A 296 3.79 -14.94 -3.79
N ASN A 297 4.58 -13.92 -4.11
CA ASN A 297 4.58 -13.33 -5.45
C ASN A 297 5.74 -13.87 -6.30
N TYR A 298 5.60 -13.80 -7.61
CA TYR A 298 6.61 -14.27 -8.56
C TYR A 298 6.62 -13.42 -9.83
N PHE A 299 7.80 -13.25 -10.41
CA PHE A 299 8.01 -12.50 -11.66
C PHE A 299 8.47 -13.46 -12.74
N ALA A 300 7.65 -13.64 -13.77
CA ALA A 300 8.00 -14.42 -14.95
C ALA A 300 8.37 -13.48 -16.10
N ASN A 301 9.47 -13.80 -16.79
CA ASN A 301 9.97 -12.99 -17.91
C ASN A 301 9.24 -13.26 -19.24
N ASP A 302 8.38 -14.28 -19.30
CA ASP A 302 7.53 -14.59 -20.44
C ASP A 302 6.41 -15.59 -20.07
N PHE A 303 5.50 -15.89 -21.00
CA PHE A 303 4.62 -17.05 -21.00
C PHE A 303 5.37 -18.38 -21.18
N VAL A 304 6.55 -18.36 -21.81
CA VAL A 304 7.40 -19.55 -21.98
C VAL A 304 8.11 -19.86 -20.67
N SER A 305 7.97 -21.09 -20.18
CA SER A 305 8.66 -21.54 -18.95
C SER A 305 10.15 -21.79 -19.18
N SER A 306 10.96 -21.23 -18.29
CA SER A 306 12.30 -21.73 -18.00
C SER A 306 12.26 -23.07 -17.24
N ASP A 307 13.42 -23.71 -17.06
CA ASP A 307 13.51 -24.91 -16.23
C ASP A 307 13.25 -24.60 -14.75
N PHE A 308 13.72 -23.45 -14.27
CA PHE A 308 13.42 -22.97 -12.93
C PHE A 308 11.91 -22.76 -12.72
N ASP A 309 11.21 -22.13 -13.67
CA ASP A 309 9.75 -21.94 -13.60
C ASP A 309 8.98 -23.26 -13.42
N ARG A 310 9.48 -24.33 -14.07
CA ARG A 310 8.88 -25.67 -13.94
C ARG A 310 9.06 -26.24 -12.54
N ILE A 311 10.25 -26.10 -11.96
CA ILE A 311 10.58 -26.56 -10.60
C ILE A 311 9.81 -25.72 -9.57
N PHE A 312 9.74 -24.41 -9.76
CA PHE A 312 8.94 -23.50 -8.96
C PHE A 312 7.47 -23.92 -8.95
N GLY A 313 6.86 -24.15 -10.13
CA GLY A 313 5.48 -24.63 -10.22
C GLY A 313 5.27 -25.97 -9.52
N ARG A 314 6.21 -26.93 -9.62
CA ARG A 314 6.12 -28.20 -8.85
C ARG A 314 6.13 -27.95 -7.35
N THR A 315 6.97 -27.04 -6.88
CA THR A 315 7.07 -26.68 -5.46
C THR A 315 5.77 -26.07 -4.95
N LEU A 316 5.16 -25.15 -5.73
CA LEU A 316 3.84 -24.58 -5.41
C LEU A 316 2.77 -25.67 -5.28
N ALA A 317 2.74 -26.64 -6.21
CA ALA A 317 1.79 -27.74 -6.19
C ALA A 317 1.98 -28.64 -4.96
N GLN A 318 3.21 -29.06 -4.70
CA GLN A 318 3.56 -29.97 -3.59
C GLN A 318 3.18 -29.38 -2.23
N HIS A 319 3.36 -28.07 -2.07
CA HIS A 319 3.11 -27.39 -0.80
C HIS A 319 1.80 -26.61 -0.76
N ASN A 320 0.98 -26.66 -1.82
CA ASN A 320 -0.29 -25.92 -1.95
C ASN A 320 -0.15 -24.41 -1.66
N ILE A 321 0.90 -23.79 -2.24
CA ILE A 321 1.25 -22.39 -2.01
C ILE A 321 0.49 -21.52 -3.01
N ALA A 322 -0.27 -20.54 -2.53
CA ALA A 322 -0.94 -19.55 -3.37
C ALA A 322 0.08 -18.63 -4.06
N VAL A 323 -0.20 -18.17 -5.27
CA VAL A 323 0.73 -17.31 -6.00
C VAL A 323 0.07 -16.07 -6.61
N SER A 324 0.78 -14.95 -6.53
CA SER A 324 0.52 -13.73 -7.31
C SER A 324 1.60 -13.60 -8.38
N VAL A 325 1.23 -13.66 -9.65
CA VAL A 325 2.20 -13.67 -10.75
C VAL A 325 2.22 -12.32 -11.44
N ASN A 326 3.42 -11.84 -11.73
CA ASN A 326 3.65 -10.73 -12.66
C ASN A 326 4.43 -11.24 -13.88
N ILE A 327 3.88 -11.01 -15.08
CA ILE A 327 4.51 -11.34 -16.35
C ILE A 327 5.03 -10.04 -16.95
N HIS A 328 6.34 -9.98 -17.08
CA HIS A 328 7.05 -8.89 -17.72
C HIS A 328 7.62 -9.36 -19.04
N PHE A 329 7.38 -8.61 -20.10
CA PHE A 329 8.03 -8.87 -21.37
C PHE A 329 9.33 -8.07 -21.44
N GLU A 330 10.45 -8.77 -21.43
CA GLU A 330 11.72 -8.13 -21.75
C GLU A 330 11.80 -7.82 -23.25
N SER A 331 12.57 -6.79 -23.62
CA SER A 331 12.79 -6.38 -25.02
C SER A 331 13.38 -7.47 -25.91
N ASN A 332 13.75 -8.60 -25.31
CA ASN A 332 14.27 -9.78 -25.95
C ASN A 332 13.21 -10.88 -25.87
N ILE A 333 12.31 -10.94 -26.85
CA ILE A 333 11.16 -11.88 -26.95
C ILE A 333 11.58 -13.36 -26.78
N LEU A 334 12.88 -13.68 -26.82
CA LEU A 334 13.41 -15.04 -26.68
C LEU A 334 14.71 -15.17 -25.88
N GLY A 335 15.22 -14.15 -25.18
CA GLY A 335 16.53 -14.23 -24.48
C GLY A 335 17.74 -14.49 -25.40
N LEU A 336 17.55 -14.66 -26.71
CA LEU A 336 18.52 -15.18 -27.68
C LEU A 336 19.20 -14.05 -28.47
N ARG A 337 19.85 -13.12 -27.77
CA ARG A 337 20.50 -11.96 -28.42
C ARG A 337 21.63 -12.35 -29.39
N ARG A 338 22.19 -13.56 -29.27
CA ARG A 338 23.34 -14.02 -30.08
C ARG A 338 22.97 -14.80 -31.35
N TYR A 339 21.73 -15.30 -31.48
CA TYR A 339 21.33 -16.11 -32.65
C TYR A 339 20.21 -15.46 -33.50
N MET A 340 19.51 -14.45 -32.98
CA MET A 340 18.26 -13.95 -33.55
C MET A 340 18.40 -12.82 -34.57
N ASN A 341 19.59 -12.19 -34.72
CA ASN A 341 19.84 -11.20 -35.78
C ASN A 341 19.86 -11.81 -37.19
N LEU A 342 19.57 -13.12 -37.33
CA LEU A 342 19.66 -13.89 -38.57
C LEU A 342 18.30 -14.44 -39.06
N LEU A 343 17.21 -14.29 -38.29
CA LEU A 343 15.89 -14.83 -38.65
C LEU A 343 14.90 -13.70 -38.95
N ASP A 344 14.05 -13.89 -39.98
CA ASP A 344 12.91 -13.02 -40.25
C ASP A 344 11.93 -13.06 -39.05
N HIS A 345 11.26 -11.95 -38.77
CA HIS A 345 10.27 -11.83 -37.71
C HIS A 345 9.15 -12.89 -37.84
N ARG A 346 8.82 -13.29 -39.06
CA ARG A 346 7.81 -14.33 -39.31
C ARG A 346 8.22 -15.69 -38.74
N ASP A 347 9.48 -16.08 -38.94
CA ASP A 347 10.03 -17.35 -38.44
C ASP A 347 10.05 -17.36 -36.90
N GLN A 348 10.30 -16.21 -36.28
CA GLN A 348 10.31 -16.06 -34.82
C GLN A 348 8.92 -16.31 -34.20
N TYR A 349 7.86 -15.78 -34.81
CA TYR A 349 6.49 -16.01 -34.34
C TYR A 349 6.05 -17.46 -34.51
N GLU A 350 6.47 -18.12 -35.60
CA GLU A 350 6.16 -19.53 -35.83
C GLU A 350 6.86 -20.43 -34.81
N ILE A 351 8.16 -20.24 -34.58
CA ILE A 351 8.93 -20.98 -33.56
C ILE A 351 8.30 -20.79 -32.18
N ARG A 352 7.98 -19.54 -31.82
CA ARG A 352 7.34 -19.22 -30.55
C ARG A 352 5.96 -19.87 -30.43
N GLY A 353 5.15 -19.82 -31.48
CA GLY A 353 3.86 -20.51 -31.53
C GLY A 353 3.98 -22.01 -31.32
N ASN A 354 4.98 -22.65 -31.95
CA ASN A 354 5.25 -24.07 -31.78
C ASN A 354 5.67 -24.42 -30.34
N ILE A 355 6.46 -23.57 -29.68
CA ILE A 355 6.81 -23.75 -28.27
C ILE A 355 5.57 -23.63 -27.38
N LEU A 356 4.74 -22.59 -27.58
CA LEU A 356 3.54 -22.36 -26.76
C LEU A 356 2.43 -23.39 -27.00
N ASN A 357 2.39 -24.02 -28.17
CA ASN A 357 1.49 -25.14 -28.42
C ASN A 357 1.79 -26.35 -27.52
N ASN A 358 3.01 -26.48 -27.01
CA ASN A 358 3.33 -27.44 -25.97
C ASN A 358 2.97 -26.89 -24.59
N LYS A 359 1.92 -27.47 -23.98
CA LYS A 359 1.46 -27.11 -22.63
C LYS A 359 2.57 -27.15 -21.57
N ASN A 360 3.54 -28.06 -21.67
CA ASN A 360 4.65 -28.18 -20.71
C ASN A 360 5.71 -27.08 -20.83
N SER A 361 5.63 -26.27 -21.89
CA SER A 361 6.49 -25.11 -22.12
C SER A 361 5.80 -23.80 -21.73
N ARG A 362 4.54 -23.84 -21.27
CA ARG A 362 3.79 -22.66 -20.85
C ARG A 362 3.80 -22.51 -19.34
N PHE A 363 4.27 -21.36 -18.84
CA PHE A 363 4.36 -21.09 -17.41
C PHE A 363 3.00 -21.10 -16.74
N LEU A 364 2.05 -20.37 -17.33
CA LEU A 364 0.68 -20.28 -16.84
C LEU A 364 -0.07 -21.61 -16.94
N ALA A 365 0.35 -22.55 -17.78
CA ALA A 365 -0.26 -23.87 -17.88
C ALA A 365 0.33 -24.91 -16.91
N ASN A 366 1.30 -24.52 -16.09
CA ASN A 366 1.86 -25.39 -15.06
C ASN A 366 0.80 -25.68 -13.98
N PRO A 367 0.52 -26.95 -13.63
CA PRO A 367 -0.48 -27.32 -12.61
C PRO A 367 -0.33 -26.61 -11.28
N GLY A 368 0.90 -26.42 -10.80
CA GLY A 368 1.10 -25.71 -9.54
C GLY A 368 0.86 -24.20 -9.62
N VAL A 369 0.89 -23.62 -10.82
CA VAL A 369 0.59 -22.20 -11.05
C VAL A 369 -0.91 -22.01 -11.23
N TYR A 370 -1.54 -22.60 -12.25
CA TYR A 370 -2.95 -22.27 -12.55
C TYR A 370 -3.94 -22.71 -11.46
N HIS A 371 -3.64 -23.73 -10.65
CA HIS A 371 -4.50 -24.09 -9.53
C HIS A 371 -4.42 -23.10 -8.36
N ASN A 372 -3.25 -22.45 -8.19
CA ASN A 372 -2.94 -21.67 -7.00
C ASN A 372 -2.89 -20.15 -7.24
N ILE A 373 -2.94 -19.71 -8.49
CA ILE A 373 -2.87 -18.29 -8.85
C ILE A 373 -4.12 -17.54 -8.38
N ARG A 374 -3.92 -16.45 -7.65
CA ARG A 374 -4.99 -15.58 -7.12
C ARG A 374 -5.02 -14.21 -7.77
N SER A 375 -3.83 -13.72 -8.15
CA SER A 375 -3.61 -12.46 -8.85
C SER A 375 -2.67 -12.68 -10.04
N LEU A 376 -3.00 -12.11 -11.18
CA LEU A 376 -2.18 -12.15 -12.39
C LEU A 376 -2.02 -10.73 -12.94
N ILE A 377 -0.79 -10.33 -13.18
CA ILE A 377 -0.43 -9.06 -13.81
C ILE A 377 0.28 -9.38 -15.13
N ILE A 378 -0.21 -8.83 -16.23
CA ILE A 378 0.41 -8.96 -17.55
C ILE A 378 0.67 -7.54 -18.05
N PHE A 379 1.88 -7.05 -17.80
CA PHE A 379 2.21 -5.65 -18.01
C PHE A 379 3.47 -5.48 -18.86
N ASP A 380 3.34 -4.73 -19.95
CA ASP A 380 4.45 -4.34 -20.81
C ASP A 380 5.19 -3.13 -20.23
N LEU A 381 5.88 -3.33 -19.10
CA LEU A 381 6.56 -2.29 -18.33
C LEU A 381 7.58 -1.51 -19.19
N ASN A 382 8.28 -2.22 -20.06
CA ASN A 382 9.35 -1.66 -20.89
C ASN A 382 8.87 -1.21 -22.28
N PHE A 383 7.56 -1.18 -22.53
CA PHE A 383 6.99 -0.95 -23.86
C PHE A 383 7.61 -1.84 -24.96
N SER A 384 8.12 -3.00 -24.54
CA SER A 384 8.86 -3.94 -25.39
C SER A 384 7.95 -4.56 -26.46
N ARG A 385 6.65 -4.58 -26.19
CA ARG A 385 5.61 -5.11 -27.07
C ARG A 385 4.64 -4.03 -27.55
N PHE A 386 4.97 -2.74 -27.39
CA PHE A 386 4.07 -1.66 -27.78
C PHE A 386 3.64 -1.72 -29.26
N TYR A 387 4.56 -2.13 -30.15
CA TYR A 387 4.31 -2.34 -31.59
C TYR A 387 4.06 -3.81 -31.96
N TYR A 388 4.12 -4.72 -30.99
CA TYR A 388 4.04 -6.17 -31.19
C TYR A 388 3.05 -6.79 -30.20
N PRO A 389 1.74 -6.54 -30.38
CA PRO A 389 0.70 -7.15 -29.55
C PRO A 389 0.73 -8.67 -29.64
N PHE A 390 -0.04 -9.35 -28.79
CA PHE A 390 -0.12 -10.80 -28.80
C PHE A 390 -0.51 -11.36 -30.17
N THR A 391 0.21 -12.38 -30.59
CA THR A 391 -0.16 -13.20 -31.74
C THR A 391 -1.44 -13.98 -31.46
N TYR A 392 -2.09 -14.46 -32.52
CA TYR A 392 -3.25 -15.34 -32.40
C TYR A 392 -2.98 -16.57 -31.50
N THR A 393 -1.82 -17.20 -31.65
CA THR A 393 -1.42 -18.36 -30.82
C THR A 393 -1.26 -17.98 -29.35
N GLU A 394 -0.69 -16.80 -29.05
CA GLU A 394 -0.59 -16.32 -27.66
C GLU A 394 -1.96 -16.02 -27.06
N VAL A 395 -2.85 -15.36 -27.80
CA VAL A 395 -4.24 -15.11 -27.37
C VAL A 395 -4.95 -16.41 -27.09
N GLN A 396 -4.84 -17.40 -27.98
CA GLN A 396 -5.48 -18.71 -27.82
C GLN A 396 -4.95 -19.46 -26.60
N THR A 397 -3.63 -19.53 -26.44
CA THR A 397 -3.00 -20.26 -25.33
C THR A 397 -3.23 -19.56 -23.99
N LEU A 398 -3.14 -18.23 -23.94
CA LEU A 398 -3.49 -17.44 -22.75
C LEU A 398 -4.95 -17.67 -22.35
N SER A 399 -5.88 -17.65 -23.31
CA SER A 399 -7.30 -17.87 -23.03
C SER A 399 -7.55 -19.28 -22.47
N GLN A 400 -6.87 -20.31 -23.01
CA GLN A 400 -6.93 -21.66 -22.44
C GLN A 400 -6.38 -21.72 -21.02
N ASP A 401 -5.26 -21.03 -20.76
CA ASP A 401 -4.62 -21.02 -19.46
C ASP A 401 -5.48 -20.30 -18.41
N LEU A 402 -6.03 -19.12 -18.75
CA LEU A 402 -6.96 -18.37 -17.91
C LEU A 402 -8.20 -19.20 -17.55
N ALA A 403 -8.77 -19.95 -18.50
CA ALA A 403 -9.92 -20.80 -18.25
C ALA A 403 -9.65 -21.92 -17.23
N MET A 404 -8.38 -22.33 -17.04
CA MET A 404 -7.98 -23.31 -16.03
C MET A 404 -7.78 -22.67 -14.63
N MET A 405 -7.63 -21.34 -14.56
CA MET A 405 -7.31 -20.60 -13.34
C MET A 405 -8.52 -20.37 -12.44
N ASN A 406 -8.96 -21.45 -11.82
CA ASN A 406 -10.14 -21.50 -10.98
C ASN A 406 -10.09 -20.58 -9.73
N SER A 407 -8.89 -20.21 -9.30
CA SER A 407 -8.63 -19.39 -8.10
C SER A 407 -8.37 -17.90 -8.40
N LEU A 408 -8.34 -17.51 -9.68
CA LEU A 408 -8.01 -16.15 -10.10
C LEU A 408 -9.13 -15.17 -9.71
N THR A 409 -8.78 -14.17 -8.90
CA THR A 409 -9.71 -13.14 -8.42
C THR A 409 -9.34 -11.73 -8.86
N THR A 410 -8.06 -11.49 -9.16
CA THR A 410 -7.55 -10.20 -9.63
C THR A 410 -6.78 -10.39 -10.93
N LEU A 411 -7.09 -9.59 -11.94
CA LEU A 411 -6.34 -9.50 -13.19
C LEU A 411 -5.94 -8.05 -13.43
N GLU A 412 -4.68 -7.83 -13.76
CA GLU A 412 -4.20 -6.59 -14.32
C GLU A 412 -3.58 -6.85 -15.69
N ILE A 413 -3.97 -6.10 -16.72
CA ILE A 413 -3.50 -6.34 -18.08
C ILE A 413 -3.36 -5.05 -18.88
N SER A 414 -2.28 -4.93 -19.67
CA SER A 414 -2.15 -3.84 -20.63
C SER A 414 -3.02 -4.09 -21.87
N PHE A 415 -3.99 -3.20 -22.13
CA PHE A 415 -4.93 -3.33 -23.26
C PHE A 415 -4.24 -3.25 -24.62
N ASN A 416 -3.13 -2.51 -24.73
CA ASN A 416 -2.35 -2.41 -25.96
C ASN A 416 -1.74 -3.75 -26.43
N LEU A 417 -1.62 -4.74 -25.53
CA LEU A 417 -1.17 -6.08 -25.88
C LEU A 417 -2.24 -6.89 -26.63
N ILE A 418 -3.49 -6.47 -26.59
CA ILE A 418 -4.60 -7.16 -27.22
C ILE A 418 -4.79 -6.56 -28.63
N PRO A 419 -4.56 -7.34 -29.71
CA PRO A 419 -4.44 -6.79 -31.06
C PRO A 419 -5.76 -6.24 -31.61
N ASP A 420 -6.88 -6.92 -31.31
CA ASP A 420 -8.18 -6.64 -31.89
C ASP A 420 -9.34 -7.07 -30.98
N TYR A 421 -10.55 -6.74 -31.41
CA TYR A 421 -11.80 -7.01 -30.71
C TYR A 421 -12.08 -8.52 -30.52
N SER A 422 -11.75 -9.36 -31.50
CA SER A 422 -11.96 -10.81 -31.41
C SER A 422 -11.05 -11.42 -30.34
N SER A 423 -9.80 -10.97 -30.30
CA SER A 423 -8.82 -11.37 -29.30
C SER A 423 -9.24 -10.92 -27.90
N PHE A 424 -9.80 -9.71 -27.79
CA PHE A 424 -10.36 -9.20 -26.53
C PHE A 424 -11.52 -10.06 -26.03
N TYR A 425 -12.48 -10.38 -26.91
CA TYR A 425 -13.61 -11.26 -26.60
C TYR A 425 -13.12 -12.63 -26.12
N GLN A 426 -12.17 -13.23 -26.83
CA GLN A 426 -11.64 -14.54 -26.51
C GLN A 426 -11.01 -14.58 -25.10
N ILE A 427 -10.17 -13.60 -24.77
CA ILE A 427 -9.56 -13.48 -23.44
C ILE A 427 -10.65 -13.30 -22.37
N CYS A 428 -11.59 -12.36 -22.57
CA CYS A 428 -12.62 -12.07 -21.58
C CYS A 428 -13.55 -13.26 -21.33
N SER A 429 -13.89 -14.01 -22.38
CA SER A 429 -14.72 -15.21 -22.27
C SER A 429 -14.11 -16.31 -21.39
N ALA A 430 -12.78 -16.29 -21.20
CA ALA A 430 -12.08 -17.23 -20.34
C ALA A 430 -12.05 -16.83 -18.84
N LEU A 431 -12.29 -15.56 -18.50
CA LEU A 431 -12.11 -15.03 -17.13
C LEU A 431 -13.22 -15.43 -16.15
N GLY A 432 -14.42 -15.72 -16.66
CA GLY A 432 -15.56 -16.22 -15.89
C GLY A 432 -16.03 -15.32 -14.74
N LYS A 433 -17.02 -15.80 -13.96
CA LYS A 433 -17.68 -15.02 -12.90
C LYS A 433 -16.86 -14.85 -11.62
N ARG A 434 -15.72 -15.53 -11.52
CA ARG A 434 -14.88 -15.57 -10.32
C ARG A 434 -13.99 -14.35 -10.20
N LEU A 435 -13.57 -13.77 -11.33
CA LEU A 435 -12.83 -12.52 -11.36
C LEU A 435 -13.62 -11.43 -10.64
N LYS A 436 -13.01 -10.82 -9.63
CA LYS A 436 -13.61 -9.76 -8.80
C LYS A 436 -12.97 -8.40 -9.06
N ASN A 437 -11.71 -8.38 -9.46
CA ASN A 437 -10.95 -7.15 -9.64
C ASN A 437 -10.28 -7.18 -11.01
N LEU A 438 -10.46 -6.11 -11.78
CA LEU A 438 -9.86 -5.95 -13.10
C LEU A 438 -9.22 -4.56 -13.18
N ARG A 439 -7.93 -4.51 -13.50
CA ARG A 439 -7.26 -3.28 -13.91
C ARG A 439 -6.79 -3.42 -15.34
N MET A 440 -7.08 -2.42 -16.16
CA MET A 440 -6.64 -2.36 -17.54
C MET A 440 -5.82 -1.10 -17.77
N TYR A 441 -4.62 -1.28 -18.32
CA TYR A 441 -3.73 -0.17 -18.67
C TYR A 441 -3.83 0.17 -20.15
N TYR A 442 -3.50 1.42 -20.50
CA TYR A 442 -3.47 1.89 -21.89
C TYR A 442 -4.80 1.69 -22.67
N CYS A 443 -5.93 2.02 -22.02
CA CYS A 443 -7.29 1.80 -22.53
C CYS A 443 -7.71 2.71 -23.71
N GLY A 444 -6.79 3.43 -24.35
CA GLY A 444 -7.13 4.45 -25.36
C GLY A 444 -7.74 3.92 -26.65
N LYS A 445 -7.65 2.60 -26.89
CA LYS A 445 -8.30 1.93 -28.02
C LYS A 445 -9.64 1.28 -27.64
N MET A 446 -10.05 1.34 -26.37
CA MET A 446 -11.34 0.79 -25.95
C MET A 446 -12.49 1.62 -26.52
N GLY A 447 -13.57 0.91 -26.86
CA GLY A 447 -14.85 1.44 -27.35
C GLY A 447 -16.00 0.91 -26.51
N ASN A 448 -17.21 1.42 -26.71
CA ASN A 448 -18.43 0.97 -26.00
C ASN A 448 -18.62 -0.56 -26.01
N SER A 449 -18.41 -1.18 -27.17
CA SER A 449 -18.54 -2.63 -27.36
C SER A 449 -17.60 -3.48 -26.49
N HIS A 450 -16.52 -2.90 -25.97
CA HIS A 450 -15.60 -3.60 -25.05
C HIS A 450 -16.19 -3.67 -23.63
N PHE A 451 -16.96 -2.66 -23.21
CA PHE A 451 -17.67 -2.70 -21.93
C PHE A 451 -18.79 -3.74 -21.96
N ASP A 452 -19.48 -3.88 -23.09
CA ASP A 452 -20.49 -4.91 -23.28
C ASP A 452 -19.88 -6.30 -23.06
N ILE A 453 -18.77 -6.62 -23.75
CA ILE A 453 -18.02 -7.88 -23.55
C ILE A 453 -17.64 -8.11 -22.09
N LEU A 454 -17.07 -7.09 -21.43
CA LEU A 454 -16.65 -7.20 -20.03
C LEU A 454 -17.85 -7.46 -19.12
N SER A 455 -18.94 -6.74 -19.31
CA SER A 455 -20.15 -6.89 -18.49
C SER A 455 -20.80 -8.27 -18.65
N GLU A 456 -20.79 -8.82 -19.87
CA GLU A 456 -21.37 -10.13 -20.19
C GLU A 456 -20.51 -11.29 -19.67
N ASN A 457 -19.18 -11.19 -19.78
CA ASN A 457 -18.27 -12.30 -19.45
C ASN A 457 -17.74 -12.23 -18.01
N CYS A 458 -17.53 -11.03 -17.47
CA CYS A 458 -17.01 -10.78 -16.12
C CYS A 458 -18.11 -10.31 -15.16
N THR A 459 -19.27 -10.97 -15.19
CA THR A 459 -20.49 -10.58 -14.42
C THR A 459 -20.29 -10.42 -12.91
N GLY A 460 -19.24 -11.01 -12.32
CA GLY A 460 -18.98 -10.95 -10.89
C GLY A 460 -18.01 -9.85 -10.44
N LEU A 461 -17.67 -8.91 -11.35
CA LEU A 461 -16.69 -7.85 -11.13
C LEU A 461 -17.17 -6.85 -10.07
N LYS A 462 -16.32 -6.62 -9.05
CA LYS A 462 -16.57 -5.70 -7.93
C LYS A 462 -15.71 -4.45 -8.00
N ASN A 463 -14.52 -4.53 -8.57
CA ASN A 463 -13.59 -3.40 -8.67
C ASN A 463 -13.03 -3.33 -10.08
N LEU A 464 -13.15 -2.15 -10.70
CA LEU A 464 -12.67 -1.89 -12.05
C LEU A 464 -11.77 -0.66 -12.04
N SER A 465 -10.60 -0.77 -12.67
CA SER A 465 -9.64 0.31 -12.83
C SER A 465 -9.25 0.43 -14.30
N LEU A 466 -9.54 1.57 -14.92
CA LEU A 466 -9.33 1.83 -16.34
C LEU A 466 -8.34 2.98 -16.52
N ILE A 467 -7.13 2.66 -16.93
CA ILE A 467 -6.04 3.63 -17.00
C ILE A 467 -5.81 4.05 -18.44
N SER A 468 -5.68 5.36 -18.66
CA SER A 468 -5.53 5.95 -19.98
C SER A 468 -6.70 5.62 -20.91
N LEU A 469 -7.93 5.83 -20.45
CA LEU A 469 -9.16 5.70 -21.25
C LEU A 469 -9.40 6.95 -22.11
N LYS A 470 -9.87 6.80 -23.34
CA LYS A 470 -10.28 7.96 -24.15
C LYS A 470 -11.58 8.55 -23.61
N PHE A 471 -11.63 9.88 -23.61
CA PHE A 471 -12.75 10.60 -23.04
C PHE A 471 -14.06 10.41 -23.83
N GLU A 472 -14.00 10.31 -25.16
CA GLU A 472 -15.21 10.19 -26.01
C GLU A 472 -15.88 8.81 -25.95
N VAL A 473 -15.31 7.86 -25.19
CA VAL A 473 -15.75 6.46 -25.26
C VAL A 473 -17.08 6.26 -24.53
N THR A 474 -17.18 6.72 -23.29
CA THR A 474 -18.34 6.47 -22.42
C THR A 474 -18.35 7.41 -21.22
N SER A 475 -19.54 7.70 -20.67
CA SER A 475 -19.68 8.38 -19.38
C SER A 475 -19.42 7.43 -18.21
N ILE A 476 -19.08 8.00 -17.05
CA ILE A 476 -18.88 7.25 -15.81
C ILE A 476 -20.16 6.53 -15.39
N ASP A 477 -21.32 7.18 -15.47
CA ASP A 477 -22.62 6.58 -15.14
C ASP A 477 -22.90 5.36 -16.03
N LYS A 478 -22.58 5.45 -17.32
CA LYS A 478 -22.75 4.33 -18.24
C LYS A 478 -21.84 3.16 -17.87
N ILE A 479 -20.57 3.40 -17.54
CA ILE A 479 -19.66 2.35 -17.04
C ILE A 479 -20.28 1.69 -15.80
N ILE A 480 -20.66 2.49 -14.79
CA ILE A 480 -21.22 1.96 -13.53
C ILE A 480 -22.47 1.09 -13.83
N SER A 481 -23.38 1.59 -14.67
CA SER A 481 -24.63 0.89 -15.01
C SER A 481 -24.42 -0.43 -15.77
N SER A 482 -23.31 -0.58 -16.51
CA SER A 482 -22.96 -1.82 -17.20
C SER A 482 -22.59 -2.96 -16.23
N PHE A 483 -22.11 -2.65 -15.02
CA PHE A 483 -21.61 -3.66 -14.08
C PHE A 483 -22.45 -3.72 -12.80
N LYS A 484 -23.37 -4.68 -12.74
CA LYS A 484 -24.35 -4.83 -11.63
C LYS A 484 -23.74 -4.95 -10.23
N ASP A 485 -22.59 -5.61 -10.11
CA ASP A 485 -21.93 -5.90 -8.82
C ASP A 485 -20.81 -4.92 -8.45
N LEU A 486 -20.64 -3.84 -9.25
CA LEU A 486 -19.53 -2.91 -9.10
C LEU A 486 -19.63 -2.12 -7.79
N LYS A 487 -18.53 -2.11 -7.03
CA LYS A 487 -18.39 -1.40 -5.75
C LYS A 487 -17.34 -0.31 -5.81
N GLY A 488 -16.30 -0.48 -6.62
CA GLY A 488 -15.21 0.48 -6.79
C GLY A 488 -14.90 0.71 -8.26
N LEU A 489 -14.75 1.96 -8.64
CA LEU A 489 -14.35 2.36 -10.00
C LEU A 489 -13.21 3.38 -9.95
N GLU A 490 -12.12 3.11 -10.67
CA GLU A 490 -11.07 4.07 -10.97
C GLU A 490 -11.04 4.30 -12.49
N VAL A 491 -11.07 5.56 -12.93
CA VAL A 491 -10.92 5.94 -14.33
C VAL A 491 -9.90 7.06 -14.45
N GLU A 492 -8.82 6.81 -15.19
CA GLU A 492 -7.90 7.85 -15.62
C GLU A 492 -8.03 8.07 -17.11
N PHE A 493 -8.42 9.28 -17.48
CA PHE A 493 -8.55 9.68 -18.87
C PHE A 493 -7.20 10.01 -19.48
N GLN A 494 -7.03 9.68 -20.76
CA GLN A 494 -5.85 10.07 -21.53
C GLN A 494 -5.72 11.59 -21.62
N LYS A 495 -4.48 12.05 -21.76
CA LYS A 495 -4.16 13.42 -22.16
C LYS A 495 -4.80 13.71 -23.54
N CYS A 496 -5.86 14.50 -23.55
CA CYS A 496 -6.48 14.97 -24.79
C CYS A 496 -5.78 16.26 -25.27
N LYS A 497 -5.70 16.48 -26.58
CA LYS A 497 -5.18 17.73 -27.17
C LYS A 497 -6.29 18.74 -27.49
N ILE A 498 -7.55 18.33 -27.46
CA ILE A 498 -8.69 19.14 -27.89
C ILE A 498 -9.43 19.67 -26.66
N PRO A 499 -9.79 20.97 -26.60
CA PRO A 499 -10.58 21.56 -25.52
C PRO A 499 -11.93 20.85 -25.38
N PHE A 500 -12.44 20.76 -24.16
CA PHE A 500 -13.52 19.85 -23.85
C PHE A 500 -14.87 20.58 -23.80
N ALA A 501 -15.86 20.11 -24.58
CA ALA A 501 -17.25 20.49 -24.38
C ALA A 501 -18.00 19.51 -23.46
N SER A 502 -17.53 18.26 -23.35
CA SER A 502 -18.26 17.12 -22.76
C SER A 502 -17.65 16.54 -21.48
N THR A 503 -16.61 17.16 -20.89
CA THR A 503 -15.97 16.69 -19.63
C THR A 503 -17.00 16.41 -18.55
N TRP A 504 -17.96 17.32 -18.43
CA TRP A 504 -18.96 17.36 -17.39
C TRP A 504 -20.07 16.33 -17.58
N GLU A 505 -20.45 16.06 -18.84
CA GLU A 505 -21.39 14.99 -19.17
C GLU A 505 -20.83 13.62 -18.79
N CYS A 506 -19.53 13.36 -19.07
CA CYS A 506 -18.96 12.07 -18.66
C CYS A 506 -18.70 11.98 -17.16
N LEU A 507 -18.45 13.10 -16.47
CA LEU A 507 -18.30 13.14 -15.00
C LEU A 507 -19.64 13.10 -14.24
N GLY A 508 -20.78 13.15 -14.95
CA GLY A 508 -22.12 13.07 -14.34
C GLY A 508 -22.49 14.32 -13.54
N LEU A 509 -22.19 15.53 -14.04
CA LEU A 509 -22.67 16.75 -13.41
C LEU A 509 -24.20 16.93 -13.54
N ASP A 510 -24.75 17.71 -12.62
CA ASP A 510 -26.07 18.34 -12.76
C ASP A 510 -25.89 19.69 -13.47
N ASP A 511 -26.36 19.79 -14.71
CA ASP A 511 -26.10 20.90 -15.65
C ASP A 511 -26.50 22.27 -15.10
N ASP A 512 -27.52 22.31 -14.23
CA ASP A 512 -28.08 23.57 -13.72
C ASP A 512 -27.25 24.21 -12.59
N ASN A 513 -26.31 23.49 -11.95
CA ASN A 513 -25.62 23.99 -10.74
C ASN A 513 -24.15 23.58 -10.58
N TYR A 514 -23.55 22.89 -11.56
CA TYR A 514 -22.19 22.35 -11.46
C TYR A 514 -22.00 21.44 -10.21
N LYS A 515 -23.01 20.66 -9.84
CA LYS A 515 -22.92 19.76 -8.68
C LYS A 515 -22.58 18.35 -9.13
N LEU A 516 -21.65 17.71 -8.43
CA LEU A 516 -21.36 16.28 -8.63
C LEU A 516 -22.58 15.44 -8.22
N LYS A 517 -23.01 14.55 -9.12
CA LYS A 517 -23.93 13.46 -8.75
C LYS A 517 -23.17 12.44 -7.92
N TRP A 518 -23.79 12.01 -6.83
CA TRP A 518 -23.22 10.95 -5.99
C TRP A 518 -23.42 9.61 -6.71
N PRO A 519 -22.34 8.87 -7.00
CA PRO A 519 -22.45 7.62 -7.72
C PRO A 519 -23.02 6.52 -6.81
N GLU A 520 -23.63 5.49 -7.41
CA GLU A 520 -24.21 4.38 -6.64
C GLU A 520 -23.15 3.42 -6.05
N VAL A 521 -21.90 3.50 -6.55
CA VAL A 521 -20.75 2.72 -6.07
C VAL A 521 -20.25 3.21 -4.71
N ASN A 522 -19.48 2.36 -4.01
CA ASN A 522 -18.90 2.70 -2.71
C ASN A 522 -17.66 3.59 -2.83
N PHE A 523 -16.99 3.55 -3.98
CA PHE A 523 -15.76 4.26 -4.29
C PHE A 523 -15.71 4.61 -5.78
N LEU A 524 -15.35 5.85 -6.08
CA LEU A 524 -15.11 6.37 -7.42
C LEU A 524 -13.87 7.27 -7.38
N ARG A 525 -12.88 6.98 -8.21
CA ARG A 525 -11.70 7.83 -8.43
C ARG A 525 -11.64 8.20 -9.90
N ILE A 526 -11.56 9.49 -10.19
CA ILE A 526 -11.46 10.01 -11.55
C ILE A 526 -10.24 10.91 -11.64
N ILE A 527 -9.42 10.66 -12.66
CA ILE A 527 -8.27 11.50 -12.99
C ILE A 527 -8.43 12.00 -14.43
N CYS A 528 -8.43 13.32 -14.61
CA CYS A 528 -8.50 13.94 -15.93
C CYS A 528 -7.64 15.20 -16.01
N ASN A 529 -7.34 15.62 -17.23
CA ASN A 529 -6.56 16.81 -17.54
C ASN A 529 -7.49 18.00 -17.78
N LEU A 530 -7.19 19.17 -17.21
CA LEU A 530 -7.91 20.42 -17.49
C LEU A 530 -7.07 21.28 -18.43
N LYS A 531 -7.64 21.72 -19.56
CA LYS A 531 -6.95 22.50 -20.59
C LYS A 531 -7.53 23.88 -20.80
N SER A 532 -8.84 24.05 -20.69
CA SER A 532 -9.48 25.34 -20.92
C SER A 532 -9.69 26.13 -19.63
N TYR A 533 -9.72 27.45 -19.74
CA TYR A 533 -10.11 28.34 -18.65
C TYR A 533 -11.52 28.02 -18.13
N ASP A 534 -12.43 27.67 -19.05
CA ASP A 534 -13.81 27.32 -18.74
C ASP A 534 -13.89 26.02 -17.92
N GLU A 535 -13.05 25.03 -18.22
CA GLU A 535 -12.92 23.81 -17.43
C GLU A 535 -12.39 24.08 -16.02
N HIS A 536 -11.38 24.94 -15.90
CA HIS A 536 -10.86 25.34 -14.59
C HIS A 536 -11.92 26.05 -13.75
N THR A 537 -12.65 26.98 -14.36
CA THR A 537 -13.73 27.72 -13.71
C THR A 537 -14.85 26.78 -13.27
N SER A 538 -15.24 25.84 -14.14
CA SER A 538 -16.28 24.84 -13.86
C SER A 538 -15.86 23.90 -12.71
N PHE A 539 -14.60 23.45 -12.68
CA PHE A 539 -14.07 22.66 -11.58
C PHE A 539 -14.11 23.42 -10.25
N GLU A 540 -13.77 24.71 -10.25
CA GLU A 540 -13.84 25.57 -9.05
C GLU A 540 -15.29 25.79 -8.59
N MET A 541 -16.23 25.96 -9.52
CA MET A 541 -17.66 26.01 -9.19
C MET A 541 -18.13 24.69 -8.59
N MET A 542 -17.71 23.56 -9.15
CA MET A 542 -18.04 22.23 -8.64
C MET A 542 -17.49 22.02 -7.23
N GLU A 543 -16.25 22.42 -6.98
CA GLU A 543 -15.61 22.36 -5.68
C GLU A 543 -16.37 23.19 -4.62
N ARG A 544 -16.90 24.35 -5.02
CA ARG A 544 -17.67 25.26 -4.14
C ARG A 544 -19.10 24.78 -3.92
N ASN A 545 -19.74 24.28 -4.96
CA ASN A 545 -21.19 23.98 -4.96
C ASN A 545 -21.52 22.58 -4.45
N THR A 546 -20.55 21.64 -4.46
CA THR A 546 -20.78 20.26 -4.02
C THR A 546 -20.72 20.18 -2.49
N PRO A 547 -21.82 19.78 -1.80
CA PRO A 547 -21.83 19.67 -0.35
C PRO A 547 -20.80 18.66 0.16
N ARG A 548 -19.95 19.09 1.10
CA ARG A 548 -18.89 18.24 1.66
C ARG A 548 -19.39 17.53 2.92
N LYS A 549 -19.27 16.21 2.94
CA LYS A 549 -19.16 15.45 4.20
C LYS A 549 -17.70 15.05 4.37
N SER A 550 -17.15 15.31 5.56
CA SER A 550 -15.73 15.00 5.86
C SER A 550 -15.41 13.55 5.48
N GLY A 551 -14.30 13.37 4.74
CA GLY A 551 -13.80 12.06 4.30
C GLY A 551 -14.57 11.39 3.17
N ARG A 552 -15.56 12.04 2.53
CA ARG A 552 -16.37 11.44 1.44
C ARG A 552 -16.10 12.00 0.05
N LEU A 553 -15.62 13.24 -0.05
CA LEU A 553 -15.26 13.88 -1.30
C LEU A 553 -13.87 14.49 -1.13
N TYR A 554 -12.98 14.16 -2.05
CA TYR A 554 -11.66 14.76 -2.15
C TYR A 554 -11.44 15.23 -3.57
N LEU A 555 -10.94 16.46 -3.68
CA LEU A 555 -10.70 17.16 -4.93
C LEU A 555 -9.30 17.72 -4.85
N ARG A 556 -8.44 17.39 -5.82
CA ARG A 556 -7.06 17.87 -5.87
C ARG A 556 -6.68 18.25 -7.28
N LYS A 557 -6.01 19.39 -7.42
CA LYS A 557 -5.25 19.77 -8.61
C LYS A 557 -3.81 19.30 -8.44
N PHE A 558 -3.20 18.72 -9.47
CA PHE A 558 -1.79 18.36 -9.48
C PHE A 558 -1.21 18.55 -10.88
N HIS A 559 0.11 18.67 -10.97
CA HIS A 559 0.79 18.84 -12.26
C HIS A 559 1.52 17.57 -12.68
N ARG A 560 1.40 17.20 -13.96
CA ARG A 560 2.15 16.13 -14.62
C ARG A 560 2.51 16.61 -16.02
N ASP A 561 3.79 16.53 -16.39
CA ASP A 561 4.32 16.97 -17.70
C ASP A 561 3.89 18.40 -18.08
N GLU A 562 4.05 19.34 -17.14
CA GLU A 562 3.65 20.76 -17.26
C GLU A 562 2.15 21.03 -17.42
N GLU A 563 1.31 20.00 -17.40
CA GLU A 563 -0.14 20.14 -17.50
C GLU A 563 -0.83 19.96 -16.14
N THR A 564 -1.99 20.59 -16.00
CA THR A 564 -2.81 20.50 -14.79
C THR A 564 -3.78 19.33 -14.93
N PHE A 565 -3.68 18.39 -14.00
CA PHE A 565 -4.64 17.32 -13.79
C PHE A 565 -5.50 17.62 -12.57
N VAL A 566 -6.70 17.09 -12.60
CA VAL A 566 -7.56 16.99 -11.43
C VAL A 566 -7.82 15.55 -11.08
N GLU A 567 -7.89 15.33 -9.79
CA GLU A 567 -8.29 14.10 -9.17
C GLU A 567 -9.56 14.34 -8.36
N ILE A 568 -10.56 13.50 -8.61
CA ILE A 568 -11.85 13.50 -7.93
C ILE A 568 -12.01 12.14 -7.28
N ILE A 569 -12.07 12.10 -5.95
CA ILE A 569 -12.33 10.88 -5.18
C ILE A 569 -13.66 11.05 -4.44
N ILE A 570 -14.59 10.12 -4.70
CA ILE A 570 -15.88 10.04 -4.05
C ILE A 570 -15.97 8.69 -3.34
N GLN A 571 -16.28 8.70 -2.04
CA GLN A 571 -16.33 7.49 -1.23
C GLN A 571 -17.42 7.54 -0.14
N LYS A 572 -18.05 6.39 0.12
CA LYS A 572 -19.05 6.26 1.20
C LYS A 572 -18.42 6.34 2.59
N THR A 573 -17.21 5.80 2.74
CA THR A 573 -16.40 5.81 3.96
C THR A 573 -14.96 6.18 3.62
N ALA A 574 -14.27 6.88 4.52
CA ALA A 574 -12.92 7.41 4.30
C ALA A 574 -11.85 6.33 4.00
N SER A 575 -12.10 5.08 4.37
CA SER A 575 -11.20 3.95 4.17
C SER A 575 -11.36 3.24 2.83
N ASN A 576 -12.32 3.63 1.99
CA ASN A 576 -12.59 2.90 0.75
C ASN A 576 -11.50 3.11 -0.30
N CYS A 577 -10.88 4.31 -0.36
CA CYS A 577 -9.74 4.55 -1.24
C CYS A 577 -8.57 3.63 -0.89
N ASP A 578 -8.11 3.64 0.36
CA ASP A 578 -7.02 2.77 0.82
C ASP A 578 -7.34 1.28 0.60
N GLY A 579 -8.61 0.91 0.82
CA GLY A 579 -9.09 -0.45 0.57
C GLY A 579 -9.02 -0.83 -0.91
N PHE A 580 -9.30 0.10 -1.82
CA PHE A 580 -9.22 -0.10 -3.26
C PHE A 580 -7.77 -0.12 -3.75
N ASP A 581 -6.93 0.81 -3.28
CA ASP A 581 -5.52 0.91 -3.66
C ASP A 581 -4.72 -0.34 -3.24
N LYS A 582 -5.13 -1.03 -2.17
CA LYS A 582 -4.55 -2.33 -1.74
C LYS A 582 -4.91 -3.52 -2.64
N ILE A 583 -5.92 -3.41 -3.49
CA ILE A 583 -6.38 -4.52 -4.36
C ILE A 583 -5.42 -4.74 -5.52
N PHE A 584 -4.87 -3.65 -6.05
CA PHE A 584 -4.06 -3.63 -7.24
C PHE A 584 -2.62 -3.24 -6.90
N THR A 585 -1.69 -3.53 -7.79
CA THR A 585 -0.30 -3.12 -7.61
C THR A 585 -0.18 -1.59 -7.62
N LYS A 586 0.67 -1.06 -6.73
CA LYS A 586 1.00 0.38 -6.72
C LYS A 586 1.72 0.74 -8.03
N ARG A 587 1.36 1.90 -8.58
CA ARG A 587 1.85 2.38 -9.87
C ARG A 587 3.24 2.98 -9.80
#